data_AF-A0A5B7E896-F1
#
_entry.id   AF-A0A5B7E896-F1
#
_cell.length_a   1.000
_cell.length_b   1.000
_cell.length_c   1.000
_cell.angle_alpha   90.00
_cell.angle_beta   90.00
_cell.angle_gamma   90.00
#
_symmetry.space_group_name_H-M   'P 1'
#
loop_
_entity.id
_entity.type
_entity.pdbx_description
1 polymer ?
#
loop_
_entity_poly.entity_id
_entity_poly.type
_entity_poly.pdbx_seq_one_letter_code
_entity_poly.pdbx_strand_id
1 'polypeptide(L)'
;MHPVDLTYGLTLGQVTHDSRIDWLELNETGSQLLFRDKRLRLMLVSVASLNKSTILNYSTFVQWVPGSDVVVAQSREQLCVWYNIDTPERVTTFHIKGEVTDVERVDGRTEVEKNTNQTPKPIHRNHYPLFPSPRHPITPSLLQVIVQDGVQELSYALDEGLIEFGTAIDDGDYLRAMNYLEDVISDAWSRTVLGVSQAVMQPHKTFNYGFLVETVFN
;
A
#
# COMPACT_ATOMS: atom_id res chain seq x y z
N MET A 1 -27.49 8.48 -2.11
CA MET A 1 -27.08 7.13 -2.54
C MET A 1 -27.82 6.10 -1.71
N HIS A 2 -28.20 4.98 -2.32
CA HIS A 2 -28.86 3.87 -1.64
C HIS A 2 -27.97 2.63 -1.78
N PRO A 3 -27.21 2.23 -0.75
CA PRO A 3 -26.51 0.95 -0.76
C PRO A 3 -27.55 -0.17 -0.79
N VAL A 4 -27.36 -1.15 -1.67
CA VAL A 4 -28.29 -2.28 -1.86
C VAL A 4 -27.53 -3.57 -1.62
N ASP A 5 -28.10 -4.44 -0.80
CA ASP A 5 -27.69 -5.83 -0.69
C ASP A 5 -28.17 -6.57 -1.94
N LEU A 6 -27.23 -7.01 -2.77
CA LEU A 6 -27.53 -7.71 -4.02
C LEU A 6 -27.97 -9.17 -3.80
N THR A 7 -27.75 -9.73 -2.61
CA THR A 7 -28.16 -11.10 -2.25
C THR A 7 -29.66 -11.18 -1.99
N TYR A 8 -30.20 -10.17 -1.30
CA TYR A 8 -31.61 -10.13 -0.90
C TYR A 8 -32.42 -9.00 -1.57
N GLY A 9 -31.77 -8.15 -2.38
CA GLY A 9 -32.39 -7.00 -3.03
C GLY A 9 -32.82 -5.89 -2.06
N LEU A 10 -32.30 -5.92 -0.82
CA LEU A 10 -32.71 -5.00 0.24
C LEU A 10 -31.89 -3.70 0.17
N THR A 11 -32.58 -2.57 0.26
CA THR A 11 -31.90 -1.29 0.47
C THR A 11 -31.39 -1.25 1.91
N LEU A 12 -30.05 -1.24 2.06
CA LEU A 12 -29.39 -1.19 3.37
C LEU A 12 -29.55 0.18 4.03
N GLY A 13 -29.76 1.24 3.24
CA GLY A 13 -30.14 2.55 3.76
C GLY A 13 -30.05 3.67 2.73
N GLN A 14 -30.01 4.92 3.22
CA GLN A 14 -29.85 6.10 2.39
C GLN A 14 -28.78 7.02 2.97
N VAL A 15 -27.76 7.32 2.16
CA VAL A 15 -26.74 8.31 2.46
C VAL A 15 -27.02 9.56 1.64
N THR A 16 -27.38 10.65 2.31
CA THR A 16 -27.62 11.96 1.67
C THR A 16 -26.29 12.68 1.43
N HIS A 17 -26.19 13.49 0.38
CA HIS A 17 -25.00 14.30 0.08
C HIS A 17 -25.39 15.56 -0.70
N ASP A 18 -24.70 16.67 -0.44
CA ASP A 18 -25.02 18.03 -0.94
C ASP A 18 -24.31 18.37 -2.26
N SER A 19 -23.45 17.50 -2.78
CA SER A 19 -22.71 17.68 -4.01
C SER A 19 -22.87 16.47 -4.93
N ARG A 20 -22.71 16.67 -6.23
CA ARG A 20 -22.72 15.57 -7.20
C ARG A 20 -21.49 14.69 -6.98
N ILE A 21 -21.72 13.38 -6.93
CA ILE A 21 -20.67 12.36 -6.84
C ILE A 21 -20.10 12.15 -8.25
N ASP A 22 -18.78 12.08 -8.36
CA ASP A 22 -18.09 11.88 -9.64
C ASP A 22 -17.12 10.70 -9.68
N TRP A 23 -16.87 10.08 -8.52
CA TRP A 23 -16.18 8.81 -8.39
C TRP A 23 -16.71 8.07 -7.14
N LEU A 24 -16.79 6.75 -7.20
CA LEU A 24 -17.38 5.89 -6.16
C LEU A 24 -16.87 4.47 -6.29
N GLU A 25 -16.43 3.85 -5.19
CA GLU A 25 -16.01 2.46 -5.18
C GLU A 25 -16.14 1.82 -3.79
N LEU A 26 -16.54 0.55 -3.75
CA LEU A 26 -16.49 -0.29 -2.55
C LEU A 26 -15.12 -0.94 -2.43
N ASN A 27 -14.64 -1.15 -1.21
CA ASN A 27 -13.47 -1.98 -0.99
C ASN A 27 -13.76 -3.46 -1.27
N GLU A 28 -12.72 -4.29 -1.28
CA GLU A 28 -12.83 -5.71 -1.67
C GLU A 28 -13.73 -6.51 -0.73
N THR A 29 -13.70 -6.18 0.56
CA THR A 29 -14.55 -6.81 1.58
C THR A 29 -15.99 -6.31 1.55
N GLY A 30 -16.28 -5.23 0.82
CA GLY A 30 -17.61 -4.61 0.73
C GLY A 30 -18.07 -3.92 2.03
N SER A 31 -17.17 -3.72 2.98
CA SER A 31 -17.45 -3.15 4.30
C SER A 31 -17.36 -1.62 4.32
N GLN A 32 -16.57 -1.04 3.41
CA GLN A 32 -16.29 0.38 3.30
C GLN A 32 -16.57 0.89 1.89
N LEU A 33 -17.23 2.03 1.81
CA LEU A 33 -17.53 2.73 0.57
C LEU A 33 -16.79 4.06 0.55
N LEU A 34 -15.96 4.26 -0.46
CA LEU A 34 -15.34 5.55 -0.74
C LEU A 34 -16.03 6.24 -1.89
N PHE A 35 -16.20 7.55 -1.77
CA PHE A 35 -16.66 8.36 -2.87
C PHE A 35 -16.07 9.75 -2.88
N ARG A 36 -15.89 10.29 -4.09
CA ARG A 36 -15.48 11.67 -4.29
C ARG A 36 -16.61 12.47 -4.92
N ASP A 37 -16.75 13.70 -4.46
CA ASP A 37 -17.71 14.65 -5.03
C ASP A 37 -17.06 15.74 -5.90
N LYS A 38 -17.89 16.48 -6.62
CA LYS A 38 -17.49 17.62 -7.47
C LYS A 38 -16.86 18.79 -6.70
N ARG A 39 -16.86 18.77 -5.36
CA ARG A 39 -16.14 19.72 -4.50
C ARG A 39 -14.77 19.17 -4.08
N LEU A 40 -14.34 18.06 -4.67
CA LEU A 40 -13.09 17.35 -4.38
C LEU A 40 -12.99 16.87 -2.93
N ARG A 41 -14.13 16.56 -2.29
CA ARG A 41 -14.15 15.93 -0.96
C ARG A 41 -14.18 14.42 -1.13
N LEU A 42 -13.21 13.74 -0.52
CA LEU A 42 -13.21 12.29 -0.38
C LEU A 42 -13.95 11.92 0.89
N MET A 43 -14.98 11.10 0.74
CA MET A 43 -15.89 10.68 1.78
C MET A 43 -15.76 9.18 2.01
N LEU A 44 -15.73 8.78 3.27
CA LEU A 44 -15.77 7.38 3.72
C LEU A 44 -17.13 7.09 4.33
N VAL A 45 -17.69 5.95 3.97
CA VAL A 45 -18.95 5.43 4.52
C VAL A 45 -18.75 3.99 4.95
N SER A 46 -18.96 3.73 6.24
CA SER A 46 -19.09 2.35 6.74
C SER A 46 -20.43 1.79 6.27
N VAL A 47 -20.42 0.68 5.54
CA VAL A 47 -21.65 0.08 5.00
C VAL A 47 -22.55 -0.46 6.13
N ALA A 48 -21.94 -1.03 7.18
CA ALA A 48 -22.67 -1.59 8.31
C ALA A 48 -23.38 -0.52 9.17
N SER A 49 -22.72 0.61 9.44
CA SER A 49 -23.25 1.66 10.32
C SER A 49 -23.90 2.83 9.57
N LEU A 50 -23.64 2.95 8.26
CA LEU A 50 -23.95 4.11 7.42
C LEU A 50 -23.32 5.42 7.92
N ASN A 51 -22.35 5.34 8.83
CA ASN A 51 -21.60 6.50 9.28
C ASN A 51 -20.79 7.06 8.12
N LYS A 52 -21.01 8.34 7.82
CA LYS A 52 -20.33 9.06 6.75
C LYS A 52 -19.42 10.14 7.33
N SER A 53 -18.16 10.16 6.91
CA SER A 53 -17.19 11.19 7.26
C SER A 53 -16.44 11.70 6.03
N THR A 54 -15.86 12.89 6.12
CA THR A 54 -14.92 13.42 5.13
C THR A 54 -13.51 13.09 5.60
N ILE A 55 -12.73 12.37 4.78
CA ILE A 55 -11.37 11.93 5.15
C ILE A 55 -10.27 12.72 4.44
N LEU A 56 -10.56 13.34 3.29
CA LEU A 56 -9.61 14.19 2.58
C LEU A 56 -10.33 15.31 1.80
N ASN A 57 -9.75 16.51 1.81
CA ASN A 57 -10.20 17.63 0.99
C ASN A 57 -9.22 17.87 -0.16
N TYR A 58 -9.73 18.43 -1.26
CA TYR A 58 -8.97 18.69 -2.49
C TYR A 58 -8.39 17.41 -3.11
N SER A 59 -9.11 16.29 -3.02
CA SER A 59 -8.69 15.01 -3.60
C SER A 59 -8.75 15.06 -5.12
N THR A 60 -7.60 15.08 -5.78
CA THR A 60 -7.48 15.10 -7.26
C THR A 60 -7.42 13.69 -7.84
N PHE A 61 -6.93 12.75 -7.04
CA PHE A 61 -6.88 11.32 -7.36
C PHE A 61 -7.32 10.51 -6.13
N VAL A 62 -7.95 9.35 -6.36
CA VAL A 62 -8.23 8.33 -5.34
C VAL A 62 -8.42 6.97 -5.99
N GLN A 63 -7.89 5.92 -5.36
CA GLN A 63 -8.08 4.53 -5.75
C GLN A 63 -7.89 3.60 -4.55
N TRP A 64 -8.66 2.50 -4.51
CA TRP A 64 -8.29 1.35 -3.70
C TRP A 64 -7.09 0.63 -4.31
N VAL A 65 -6.16 0.18 -3.49
CA VAL A 65 -5.06 -0.67 -3.94
C VAL A 65 -5.66 -2.01 -4.39
N PRO A 66 -5.40 -2.48 -5.63
CA PRO A 66 -5.92 -3.77 -6.08
C PRO A 66 -5.48 -4.91 -5.14
N GLY A 67 -6.39 -5.82 -4.77
CA GLY A 67 -6.08 -6.94 -3.88
C GLY A 67 -5.91 -6.55 -2.41
N SER A 68 -6.40 -5.40 -1.96
CA SER A 68 -6.23 -4.91 -0.59
C SER A 68 -7.29 -3.87 -0.19
N ASP A 69 -7.43 -3.64 1.13
CA ASP A 69 -8.26 -2.58 1.71
C ASP A 69 -7.47 -1.25 1.94
N VAL A 70 -6.27 -1.15 1.37
CA VAL A 70 -5.45 0.07 1.39
C VAL A 70 -5.95 1.10 0.38
N VAL A 71 -5.92 2.38 0.76
CA VAL A 71 -6.37 3.49 -0.08
C VAL A 71 -5.21 4.41 -0.39
N VAL A 72 -5.11 4.81 -1.65
CA VAL A 72 -4.18 5.86 -2.09
C VAL A 72 -5.00 7.03 -2.65
N ALA A 73 -4.68 8.25 -2.21
CA ALA A 73 -5.27 9.47 -2.76
C ALA A 73 -4.23 10.58 -2.88
N GLN A 74 -4.50 11.55 -3.73
CA GLN A 74 -3.69 12.76 -3.85
C GLN A 74 -4.47 13.98 -3.38
N SER A 75 -3.84 14.83 -2.57
CA SER A 75 -4.27 16.20 -2.32
C SER A 75 -3.10 17.16 -2.54
N ARG A 76 -3.20 18.02 -3.55
CA ARG A 76 -2.09 18.91 -3.96
C ARG A 76 -0.83 18.07 -4.22
N GLU A 77 0.31 18.46 -3.63
CA GLU A 77 1.60 17.76 -3.73
C GLU A 77 1.78 16.70 -2.63
N GLN A 78 0.69 16.21 -2.04
CA GLN A 78 0.71 15.16 -1.01
C GLN A 78 0.02 13.91 -1.54
N LEU A 79 0.78 12.81 -1.54
CA LEU A 79 0.27 11.46 -1.68
C LEU A 79 -0.14 10.96 -0.29
N CYS A 80 -1.41 10.68 -0.11
CA CYS A 80 -2.02 10.17 1.13
C CYS A 80 -2.26 8.67 0.99
N VAL A 81 -1.77 7.89 1.95
CA VAL A 81 -1.94 6.44 2.01
C VAL A 81 -2.59 6.06 3.33
N TRP A 82 -3.71 5.34 3.26
CA TRP A 82 -4.35 4.72 4.43
C TRP A 82 -4.12 3.22 4.38
N TYR A 83 -3.20 2.74 5.21
CA TYR A 83 -2.95 1.30 5.36
C TYR A 83 -4.07 0.58 6.12
N ASN A 84 -4.82 1.31 6.94
CA ASN A 84 -6.02 0.85 7.60
C ASN A 84 -7.08 1.95 7.47
N ILE A 85 -8.10 1.72 6.64
CA ILE A 85 -9.11 2.72 6.34
C ILE A 85 -10.12 2.94 7.48
N ASP A 86 -10.20 2.00 8.43
CA ASP A 86 -11.04 2.13 9.62
C ASP A 86 -10.51 3.17 10.63
N THR A 87 -9.22 3.51 10.53
CA THR A 87 -8.55 4.57 11.31
C THR A 87 -8.08 5.70 10.41
N PRO A 88 -8.99 6.43 9.74
CA PRO A 88 -8.66 7.41 8.70
C PRO A 88 -7.79 8.58 9.19
N GLU A 89 -7.71 8.79 10.51
CA GLU A 89 -6.79 9.73 11.16
C GLU A 89 -5.31 9.32 11.09
N ARG A 90 -5.01 8.04 10.84
CA ARG A 90 -3.64 7.49 10.74
C ARG A 90 -3.12 7.49 9.30
N VAL A 91 -3.44 8.55 8.55
CA VAL A 91 -2.95 8.72 7.18
C VAL A 91 -1.44 8.89 7.16
N THR A 92 -0.77 8.19 6.24
CA THR A 92 0.64 8.41 5.91
C THR A 92 0.73 9.33 4.71
N THR A 93 1.60 10.35 4.74
CA THR A 93 1.70 11.34 3.68
C THR A 93 3.11 11.44 3.12
N PHE A 94 3.23 11.42 1.79
CA PHE A 94 4.48 11.62 1.07
C PHE A 94 4.39 12.83 0.16
N HIS A 95 5.48 13.58 0.06
CA HIS A 95 5.55 14.68 -0.90
C HIS A 95 5.88 14.14 -2.29
N ILE A 96 5.05 14.49 -3.29
CA ILE A 96 5.23 14.09 -4.69
C ILE A 96 5.23 15.29 -5.62
N LYS A 97 5.89 15.15 -6.78
CA LYS A 97 5.91 16.18 -7.83
C LYS A 97 5.11 15.69 -9.03
N GLY A 98 4.02 16.37 -9.33
CA GLY A 98 3.13 16.02 -10.44
C GLY A 98 1.75 15.53 -9.99
N GLU A 99 0.99 14.99 -10.93
CA GLU A 99 -0.35 14.45 -10.72
C GLU A 99 -0.32 12.93 -10.71
N VAL A 100 -0.94 12.31 -9.71
CA VAL A 100 -1.08 10.85 -9.67
C VAL A 100 -2.03 10.42 -10.79
N THR A 101 -1.58 9.47 -11.60
CA THR A 101 -2.36 8.95 -12.73
C THR A 101 -2.81 7.51 -12.52
N ASP A 102 -2.04 6.71 -11.77
CA ASP A 102 -2.35 5.30 -11.56
C ASP A 102 -1.72 4.73 -10.29
N VAL A 103 -2.26 3.60 -9.84
CA VAL A 103 -1.75 2.77 -8.74
C VAL A 103 -1.78 1.32 -9.18
N GLU A 104 -0.59 0.71 -9.28
CA GLU A 104 -0.43 -0.65 -9.80
C GLU A 104 0.41 -1.53 -8.89
N ARG A 105 0.04 -2.82 -8.79
CA ARG A 105 0.90 -3.87 -8.25
C ARG A 105 1.74 -4.43 -9.38
N VAL A 106 3.05 -4.23 -9.29
CA VAL A 106 4.01 -4.78 -10.25
C VAL A 106 4.52 -6.11 -9.71
N ASP A 107 4.21 -7.20 -10.40
CA ASP A 107 4.69 -8.53 -10.05
C ASP A 107 6.23 -8.51 -9.93
N GLY A 108 6.73 -8.81 -8.74
CA GLY A 108 8.12 -8.69 -8.32
C GLY A 108 9.06 -9.68 -9.00
N ARG A 109 9.12 -9.75 -10.33
CA ARG A 109 10.35 -10.20 -10.97
C ARG A 109 11.40 -9.11 -10.79
N THR A 110 12.03 -9.10 -9.61
CA THR A 110 13.40 -8.60 -9.47
C THR A 110 14.29 -9.59 -10.21
N GLU A 111 14.26 -9.56 -11.55
CA GLU A 111 15.27 -10.21 -12.36
C GLU A 111 16.54 -9.38 -12.12
N VAL A 112 17.31 -9.81 -11.12
CA VAL A 112 18.69 -9.37 -10.99
C VAL A 112 19.33 -9.84 -12.29
N GLU A 113 19.45 -8.94 -13.27
CA GLU A 113 20.27 -9.14 -14.46
C GLU A 113 21.71 -9.30 -13.99
N LYS A 114 22.04 -10.50 -13.49
CA LYS A 114 23.38 -11.03 -13.54
C LYS A 114 23.60 -11.37 -15.01
N ASN A 115 24.05 -10.36 -15.76
CA ASN A 115 24.70 -10.59 -17.02
C ASN A 115 25.83 -11.60 -16.79
N THR A 116 25.59 -12.85 -17.21
CA THR A 116 26.59 -13.78 -17.75
C THR A 116 25.91 -15.13 -18.07
N ASN A 117 25.56 -15.28 -19.36
CA ASN A 117 25.56 -16.52 -20.15
C ASN A 117 25.27 -17.86 -19.43
N GLN A 118 24.06 -18.42 -19.61
CA GLN A 118 23.85 -19.86 -19.93
C GLN A 118 22.37 -20.28 -20.15
N THR A 119 22.09 -20.70 -21.39
CA THR A 119 21.08 -21.63 -21.97
C THR A 119 19.60 -21.61 -21.54
N PRO A 120 18.64 -21.55 -22.51
CA PRO A 120 17.20 -21.52 -22.22
C PRO A 120 16.67 -22.89 -21.75
N LYS A 121 15.86 -22.91 -20.68
CA LYS A 121 15.09 -24.10 -20.24
C LYS A 121 13.71 -24.15 -20.91
N PRO A 122 13.18 -25.35 -21.20
CA PRO A 122 12.04 -25.53 -22.09
C PRO A 122 10.70 -25.16 -21.46
N ILE A 123 9.81 -24.66 -22.32
CA ILE A 123 8.45 -24.23 -22.00
C ILE A 123 7.59 -25.45 -21.65
N HIS A 124 7.04 -25.50 -20.44
CA HIS A 124 5.92 -26.37 -20.09
C HIS A 124 4.80 -25.59 -19.40
N ARG A 125 3.57 -25.95 -19.80
CA ARG A 125 2.30 -25.22 -19.68
C ARG A 125 1.87 -24.88 -18.26
N ASN A 126 1.27 -23.69 -18.13
CA ASN A 126 0.55 -23.13 -16.99
C ASN A 126 -0.28 -24.17 -16.23
N HIS A 127 0.10 -24.43 -14.98
CA HIS A 127 -0.80 -24.84 -13.90
C HIS A 127 -0.42 -24.00 -12.68
N TYR A 128 -1.30 -23.11 -12.24
CA TYR A 128 -1.16 -22.44 -10.95
C TYR A 128 -1.42 -23.48 -9.85
N PRO A 129 -0.47 -23.77 -8.94
CA PRO A 129 -0.73 -24.67 -7.83
C PRO A 129 -1.61 -23.99 -6.79
N LEU A 130 -2.60 -24.72 -6.28
CA LEU A 130 -3.60 -24.26 -5.30
C LEU A 130 -3.06 -24.01 -3.88
N PHE A 131 -1.75 -24.15 -3.65
CA PHE A 131 -1.11 -23.85 -2.37
C PHE A 131 0.34 -23.37 -2.59
N PRO A 132 0.80 -22.31 -1.91
CA PRO A 132 2.20 -21.89 -2.00
C PRO A 132 3.08 -22.95 -1.34
N SER A 133 4.07 -23.45 -2.10
CA SER A 133 5.07 -24.38 -1.57
C SER A 133 6.07 -23.64 -0.67
N PRO A 134 6.53 -24.21 0.47
CA PRO A 134 7.39 -23.54 1.45
C PRO A 134 8.84 -23.22 1.00
N ARG A 135 9.15 -23.31 -0.30
CA ARG A 135 10.52 -23.19 -0.84
C ARG A 135 10.71 -22.15 -1.93
N HIS A 136 9.69 -21.37 -2.23
CA HIS A 136 9.86 -20.16 -3.04
C HIS A 136 9.57 -18.96 -2.14
N PRO A 137 10.53 -18.02 -1.97
CA PRO A 137 10.20 -16.71 -1.47
C PRO A 137 9.06 -16.20 -2.34
N ILE A 138 7.92 -15.87 -1.73
CA ILE A 138 6.89 -15.10 -2.40
C ILE A 138 7.62 -13.81 -2.75
N THR A 139 7.96 -13.61 -4.03
CA THR A 139 8.52 -12.34 -4.45
C THR A 139 7.44 -11.30 -4.23
N PRO A 140 7.66 -10.35 -3.31
CA PRO A 140 6.63 -9.38 -2.97
C PRO A 140 6.36 -8.51 -4.21
N SER A 141 5.07 -8.32 -4.53
CA SER A 141 4.59 -7.52 -5.66
C SER A 141 4.72 -6.03 -5.35
N LEU A 142 5.73 -5.38 -5.91
CA LEU A 142 5.99 -3.96 -5.63
C LEU A 142 4.78 -3.10 -6.01
N LEU A 143 4.12 -2.51 -5.02
CA LEU A 143 3.08 -1.51 -5.26
C LEU A 143 3.74 -0.19 -5.66
N GLN A 144 3.32 0.37 -6.78
CA GLN A 144 3.85 1.62 -7.30
C GLN A 144 2.71 2.62 -7.56
N VAL A 145 2.97 3.88 -7.22
CA VAL A 145 2.15 5.01 -7.61
C VAL A 145 2.80 5.70 -8.78
N ILE A 146 2.06 5.80 -9.89
CA ILE A 146 2.52 6.45 -11.11
C ILE A 146 2.10 7.91 -11.09
N VAL A 147 3.06 8.80 -11.28
CA VAL A 147 2.90 10.26 -11.20
C VAL A 147 3.42 10.91 -12.47
N GLN A 148 2.62 11.79 -13.04
CA GLN A 148 2.98 12.57 -14.22
C GLN A 148 3.43 13.99 -13.84
N ASP A 149 4.68 14.33 -14.16
CA ASP A 149 5.23 15.69 -14.07
C ASP A 149 5.52 16.23 -15.48
N GLY A 150 4.49 16.86 -16.07
CA GLY A 150 4.52 17.31 -17.46
C GLY A 150 4.56 16.14 -18.45
N VAL A 151 5.75 15.91 -19.05
CA VAL A 151 5.98 14.81 -20.01
C VAL A 151 6.71 13.63 -19.34
N GLN A 152 7.18 13.80 -18.11
CA GLN A 152 7.88 12.75 -17.38
C GLN A 152 6.89 11.93 -16.55
N GLU A 153 7.13 10.62 -16.51
CA GLU A 153 6.42 9.68 -15.66
C GLU A 153 7.39 9.20 -14.56
N LEU A 154 6.94 9.26 -13.31
CA LEU A 154 7.70 8.92 -12.12
C LEU A 154 6.95 7.84 -11.34
N SER A 155 7.67 6.80 -10.93
CA SER A 155 7.10 5.72 -10.11
C SER A 155 7.58 5.85 -8.67
N TYR A 156 6.63 5.95 -7.74
CA TYR A 156 6.88 5.97 -6.30
C TYR A 156 6.51 4.61 -5.72
N ALA A 157 7.52 3.83 -5.29
CA ALA A 157 7.28 2.56 -4.63
C ALA A 157 6.68 2.79 -3.23
N LEU A 158 5.61 2.05 -2.92
CA LEU A 158 5.03 1.96 -1.58
C LEU A 158 5.56 0.73 -0.86
N ASP A 159 5.62 0.82 0.46
CA ASP A 159 6.09 -0.28 1.30
C ASP A 159 5.01 -1.37 1.37
N GLU A 160 5.16 -2.42 0.56
CA GLU A 160 4.27 -3.57 0.53
C GLU A 160 4.21 -4.27 1.88
N GLY A 161 5.25 -4.18 2.69
CA GLY A 161 5.29 -4.80 3.99
C GLY A 161 4.23 -4.25 4.95
N LEU A 162 4.01 -2.93 4.94
CA LEU A 162 2.96 -2.30 5.73
C LEU A 162 1.55 -2.66 5.22
N ILE A 163 1.41 -2.86 3.91
CA ILE A 163 0.14 -3.23 3.24
C ILE A 163 -0.21 -4.68 3.55
N GLU A 164 0.75 -5.57 3.40
CA GLU A 164 0.65 -7.00 3.64
C GLU A 164 0.33 -7.27 5.12
N PHE A 165 1.01 -6.55 6.03
CA PHE A 165 0.71 -6.59 7.45
C PHE A 165 -0.70 -6.11 7.76
N GLY A 166 -1.12 -4.95 7.23
CA GLY A 166 -2.47 -4.42 7.44
C GLY A 166 -3.56 -5.38 6.97
N THR A 167 -3.40 -5.92 5.76
CA THR A 167 -4.32 -6.90 5.18
C THR A 167 -4.36 -8.19 6.02
N ALA A 168 -3.20 -8.72 6.43
CA ALA A 168 -3.14 -9.92 7.26
C ALA A 168 -3.80 -9.76 8.64
N ILE A 169 -3.71 -8.57 9.24
CA ILE A 169 -4.40 -8.26 10.50
C ILE A 169 -5.92 -8.23 10.30
N ASP A 170 -6.40 -7.57 9.25
CA ASP A 170 -7.83 -7.45 8.96
C ASP A 170 -8.45 -8.81 8.57
N ASP A 171 -7.71 -9.66 7.86
CA ASP A 171 -8.10 -11.04 7.53
C ASP A 171 -8.06 -12.00 8.74
N GLY A 172 -7.51 -11.57 9.88
CA GLY A 172 -7.29 -12.42 11.06
C GLY A 172 -6.17 -13.46 10.89
N ASP A 173 -5.34 -13.33 9.85
CA ASP A 173 -4.17 -14.18 9.59
C ASP A 173 -2.96 -13.68 10.38
N TYR A 174 -3.00 -13.91 11.70
CA TYR A 174 -1.94 -13.49 12.61
C TYR A 174 -0.60 -14.16 12.33
N LEU A 175 -0.57 -15.32 11.66
CA LEU A 175 0.67 -16.02 11.33
C LEU A 175 1.41 -15.30 10.20
N ARG A 176 0.67 -14.86 9.17
CA ARG A 176 1.19 -13.99 8.10
C ARG A 176 1.67 -12.65 8.67
N ALA A 177 0.91 -12.05 9.58
CA ALA A 177 1.32 -10.83 10.27
C ALA A 177 2.59 -11.00 11.14
N MET A 178 2.73 -12.14 11.84
CA MET A 178 3.91 -12.48 12.65
C MET A 178 5.17 -12.68 11.79
N ASN A 179 5.06 -13.44 10.71
CA ASN A 179 6.19 -13.69 9.81
C ASN A 179 6.74 -12.36 9.24
N TYR A 180 5.86 -11.41 8.93
CA TYR A 180 6.27 -10.07 8.52
C TYR A 180 7.06 -9.32 9.61
N LEU A 181 6.55 -9.31 10.84
CA LEU A 181 7.25 -8.66 11.96
C LEU A 181 8.63 -9.29 12.22
N GLU A 182 8.75 -10.60 12.12
CA GLU A 182 10.05 -11.30 12.26
C GLU A 182 11.04 -10.87 11.17
N ASP A 183 10.60 -10.76 9.91
CA ASP A 183 11.45 -10.32 8.80
C ASP A 183 11.90 -8.86 8.96
N VAL A 184 10.99 -7.94 9.32
CA VAL A 184 11.33 -6.52 9.57
C VAL A 184 12.32 -6.38 10.72
N ILE A 185 12.07 -7.10 11.81
CA ILE A 185 12.96 -7.10 12.98
C ILE A 185 14.32 -7.64 12.55
N SER A 186 14.38 -8.78 11.85
CA SER A 186 15.62 -9.40 11.37
C SER A 186 16.44 -8.48 10.46
N ASP A 187 15.78 -7.78 9.52
CA ASP A 187 16.43 -6.80 8.64
C ASP A 187 16.99 -5.62 9.42
N ALA A 188 16.24 -5.09 10.39
CA ALA A 188 16.70 -4.01 11.26
C ALA A 188 17.93 -4.43 12.08
N TRP A 189 17.90 -5.62 12.70
CA TRP A 189 19.06 -6.17 13.43
C TRP A 189 20.27 -6.38 12.52
N SER A 190 20.07 -6.88 11.30
CA SER A 190 21.14 -7.10 10.32
C SER A 190 21.83 -5.78 9.94
N ARG A 191 21.05 -4.71 9.70
CA ARG A 191 21.58 -3.38 9.41
C ARG A 191 22.37 -2.80 10.59
N THR A 192 21.86 -2.98 11.83
CA THR A 192 22.56 -2.54 13.04
C THR A 192 23.89 -3.27 13.23
N VAL A 193 23.90 -4.61 13.09
CA VAL A 193 25.11 -5.42 13.27
C VAL A 193 26.17 -5.08 12.21
N LEU A 194 25.78 -4.92 10.95
CA LEU A 194 26.70 -4.49 9.89
C LEU A 194 27.28 -3.09 10.15
N GLY A 195 26.44 -2.15 10.61
CA GLY A 195 26.89 -0.80 10.98
C GLY A 195 27.90 -0.81 12.13
N VAL A 196 27.67 -1.63 13.16
CA VAL A 196 28.61 -1.81 14.29
C VAL A 196 29.91 -2.46 13.81
N SER A 197 29.85 -3.51 13.00
CA SER A 197 31.06 -4.16 12.45
C SER A 197 31.89 -3.22 11.59
N GLN A 198 31.28 -2.36 10.79
CA GLN A 198 31.99 -1.35 10.00
C GLN A 198 32.66 -0.28 10.87
N ALA A 199 31.98 0.18 11.94
CA ALA A 199 32.53 1.15 12.89
C ALA A 199 33.73 0.57 13.67
N VAL A 200 33.69 -0.71 14.05
CA VAL A 200 34.80 -1.41 14.72
C VAL A 200 36.02 -1.58 13.78
N MET A 201 35.81 -1.71 12.46
CA MET A 201 36.91 -1.82 11.48
C MET A 201 37.60 -0.50 11.11
N GLN A 202 37.06 0.68 11.45
CA GLN A 202 37.66 1.99 11.10
C GLN A 202 37.69 2.96 12.30
N PRO A 203 38.53 2.72 13.33
CA PRO A 203 38.52 3.46 14.60
C PRO A 203 38.98 4.93 14.52
N HIS A 204 39.47 5.40 13.37
CA HIS A 204 40.00 6.76 13.20
C HIS A 204 39.07 7.73 12.47
N LYS A 205 37.88 7.29 12.04
CA LYS A 205 36.86 8.20 11.52
C LYS A 205 35.88 8.51 12.64
N THR A 206 35.71 9.79 12.97
CA THR A 206 34.64 10.26 13.86
C THR A 206 33.29 9.93 13.22
N PHE A 207 32.72 8.78 13.58
CA PHE A 207 31.36 8.42 13.22
C PHE A 207 30.40 9.20 14.12
N ASN A 208 29.53 10.01 13.52
CA ASN A 208 28.52 10.77 14.24
C ASN A 208 27.50 9.79 14.82
N TYR A 209 27.57 9.52 16.13
CA TYR A 209 26.64 8.63 16.83
C TYR A 209 25.17 9.08 16.76
N GLY A 210 24.89 10.31 16.30
CA GLY A 210 23.54 10.79 15.99
C GLY A 210 22.84 10.01 14.86
N PHE A 211 23.60 9.44 13.92
CA PHE A 211 23.03 8.74 12.74
C PHE A 211 22.40 7.38 13.08
N LEU A 212 22.85 6.75 14.17
CA LEU A 212 22.32 5.46 14.62
C LEU A 212 20.98 5.58 15.35
N VAL A 213 20.64 6.75 15.90
CA VAL A 213 19.37 6.95 16.63
C VAL A 213 18.25 7.40 15.67
N GLU A 214 18.57 8.18 14.63
CA GLU A 214 17.56 8.60 13.63
C GLU A 214 17.07 7.45 12.74
N THR A 215 17.88 6.42 12.49
CA THR A 215 17.48 5.29 11.61
C THR A 215 16.58 4.27 12.30
N VAL A 216 16.46 4.30 13.63
CA VAL A 216 15.70 3.32 14.42
C VAL A 216 14.30 3.81 14.80
N PHE A 217 14.02 5.12 14.72
CA PHE A 217 12.78 5.71 15.22
C PHE A 217 12.07 6.68 14.25
N ASN A 218 12.44 6.71 12.97
CA ASN A 218 11.71 7.43 11.92
C ASN A 218 11.53 6.56 10.68
#